data_AF-A0A380ALB7-F1
#
_entry.id   AF-A0A380ALB7-F1
#
_cell.length_a   1.000
_cell.length_b   1.000
_cell.length_c   1.000
_cell.angle_alpha   90.00
_cell.angle_beta   90.00
_cell.angle_gamma   90.00
#
_symmetry.space_group_name_H-M   'P 1'
#
loop_
_entity.id
_entity.type
_entity.pdbx_description
1 polymer ?
#
loop_
_entity_poly.entity_id
_entity_poly.type
_entity_poly.pdbx_seq_one_letter_code
_entity_poly.pdbx_strand_id
1 'polypeptide(L)' 'MNAAARERLREYGVAPPQGHTCDKPQAHGPVPCPRCGSTHSEKISEFGSTACKALYRCCDCREPFDYFKCI' A
#
# COMPACT_ATOMS: atom_id res chain seq x y z
N MET A 1 -12.40 -16.27 -6.93
CA MET A 1 -12.16 -16.23 -5.47
C MET A 1 -13.48 -16.10 -4.73
N ASN A 2 -13.71 -16.90 -3.68
CA ASN A 2 -14.99 -16.99 -2.97
C ASN A 2 -15.26 -15.77 -2.07
N ALA A 3 -16.50 -15.26 -2.08
CA ALA A 3 -16.87 -14.07 -1.32
C ALA A 3 -16.69 -14.23 0.20
N ALA A 4 -16.96 -15.44 0.72
CA ALA A 4 -16.81 -15.78 2.14
C ALA A 4 -15.36 -15.66 2.67
N ALA A 5 -14.36 -15.81 1.80
CA ALA A 5 -12.96 -15.65 2.22
C ALA A 5 -12.60 -14.17 2.46
N ARG A 6 -13.22 -13.25 1.71
CA ARG A 6 -12.99 -11.80 1.82
C ARG A 6 -13.56 -11.23 3.12
N GLU A 7 -14.69 -11.77 3.59
CA GLU A 7 -15.31 -11.36 4.86
C GLU A 7 -14.42 -11.72 6.04
N ARG A 8 -13.96 -12.98 6.10
CA ARG A 8 -13.07 -13.46 7.17
C ARG A 8 -11.79 -12.65 7.26
N LEU A 9 -11.17 -12.31 6.13
CA LEU A 9 -9.98 -11.46 6.11
C LEU A 9 -10.23 -10.09 6.76
N ARG A 10 -11.41 -9.49 6.55
CA ARG A 10 -11.78 -8.22 7.19
C ARG A 10 -11.98 -8.36 8.70
N GLU A 11 -12.57 -9.45 9.16
CA GLU A 11 -12.73 -9.76 10.59
C GLU A 11 -11.37 -9.89 11.30
N TYR A 12 -10.35 -10.39 10.59
CA TYR A 12 -8.96 -10.45 11.07
C TYR A 12 -8.14 -9.17 10.80
N GLY A 13 -8.76 -8.10 10.30
CA GLY A 13 -8.09 -6.82 10.03
C GLY A 13 -7.19 -6.81 8.79
N VAL A 14 -7.33 -7.78 7.89
CA VAL A 14 -6.56 -7.90 6.65
C VAL A 14 -7.41 -7.43 5.47
N ALA A 15 -6.98 -6.34 4.81
CA ALA A 15 -7.67 -5.84 3.61
C ALA A 15 -7.55 -6.86 2.46
N PRO A 16 -8.67 -7.35 1.90
CA PRO A 16 -8.63 -8.33 0.83
C PRO A 16 -8.09 -7.70 -0.47
N PRO A 17 -7.27 -8.42 -1.26
CA PRO A 17 -6.72 -7.91 -2.51
C PRO A 17 -7.85 -7.68 -3.52
N GLN A 18 -7.89 -6.48 -4.13
CA GLN A 18 -8.93 -6.10 -5.11
C GLN A 18 -8.58 -6.46 -6.57
N GLY A 19 -7.43 -7.06 -6.83
CA GLY A 19 -7.01 -7.43 -8.18
C GLY A 19 -6.35 -8.80 -8.20
N HIS A 20 -6.80 -9.65 -9.13
CA HIS A 20 -5.90 -10.62 -9.73
C HIS A 20 -4.98 -9.84 -10.67
N THR A 21 -3.72 -10.25 -10.79
CA THR A 21 -2.67 -9.64 -11.63
C THR A 21 -1.89 -8.50 -10.99
N CYS A 22 -0.77 -8.92 -10.38
CA CYS A 22 0.50 -8.22 -10.24
C CYS A 22 1.10 -7.79 -11.60
N ASP A 23 0.34 -7.08 -12.43
CA ASP A 23 0.83 -6.54 -13.69
C ASP A 23 1.33 -5.10 -13.44
N LYS A 24 2.65 -4.93 -13.40
CA LYS A 24 3.43 -3.66 -13.33
C LYS A 24 3.84 -3.18 -11.93
N PRO A 25 5.01 -3.63 -11.43
CA PRO A 25 5.65 -3.09 -10.21
C PRO A 25 6.12 -1.63 -10.30
N GLN A 26 5.88 -0.91 -11.42
CA GLN A 26 6.50 0.39 -11.72
C GLN A 26 5.53 1.54 -11.98
N ALA A 27 4.21 1.32 -11.95
CA ALA A 27 3.24 2.34 -12.35
C ALA A 27 2.05 2.44 -11.38
N HIS A 28 2.33 2.66 -10.10
CA HIS A 28 1.29 3.15 -9.20
C HIS A 28 1.47 4.66 -9.08
N GLY A 29 0.43 5.39 -9.50
CA GLY A 29 0.33 6.83 -9.32
C GLY A 29 0.44 7.26 -7.85
N PRO A 30 0.20 8.53 -7.54
CA PRO A 30 0.46 9.08 -6.22
C PRO A 30 -0.19 8.23 -5.11
N VAL A 31 0.63 7.69 -4.20
CA VAL A 31 0.16 6.85 -3.08
C VAL A 31 -0.50 7.78 -2.04
N PRO A 32 -1.80 7.63 -1.77
CA PRO A 32 -2.47 8.51 -0.82
C PRO A 32 -1.95 8.26 0.59
N CYS A 33 -1.66 9.33 1.32
CA CYS A 33 -1.22 9.25 2.69
C CYS A 33 -2.36 8.70 3.58
N PRO A 34 -2.13 7.63 4.35
CA PRO A 34 -3.16 7.07 5.24
C PRO A 34 -3.53 7.98 6.42
N ARG A 35 -2.77 9.07 6.64
CA ARG A 35 -2.95 10.00 7.77
C ARG A 35 -3.77 11.22 7.38
N CYS A 36 -3.45 11.87 6.26
CA CYS A 36 -4.11 13.09 5.83
C CYS A 36 -4.90 12.95 4.51
N GLY A 37 -4.79 11.82 3.81
CA GLY A 37 -5.41 11.61 2.50
C GLY A 37 -4.72 12.33 1.33
N SER A 38 -3.63 13.06 1.59
CA SER A 38 -2.88 13.75 0.54
C SER A 38 -2.24 12.76 -0.44
N THR A 39 -2.35 13.04 -1.73
CA THR A 39 -1.71 12.29 -2.82
C THR A 39 -0.26 12.75 -3.04
N HIS A 40 0.21 13.78 -2.34
CA HIS A 40 1.60 14.19 -2.35
C HIS A 40 2.43 13.28 -1.44
N SER A 41 2.84 12.13 -1.96
CA SER A 41 3.81 11.24 -1.32
C SER A 41 5.02 11.02 -2.22
N GLU A 42 6.21 11.00 -1.63
CA GLU A 42 7.46 10.63 -2.29
C GLU A 42 7.97 9.29 -1.77
N LYS A 43 8.54 8.47 -2.65
CA LYS A 43 9.20 7.22 -2.25
C LYS A 43 10.58 7.57 -1.67
N ILE A 44 10.81 7.21 -0.41
CA ILE A 44 12.08 7.42 0.29
C ILE A 44 13.01 6.22 0.09
N SER A 45 12.47 5.01 0.17
CA SER A 45 13.24 3.78 -0.01
C SER A 45 12.40 2.71 -0.69
N GLU A 46 13.05 1.92 -1.54
CA GLU A 46 12.43 0.74 -2.17
C GLU A 46 12.21 -0.42 -1.19
N PHE A 47 12.83 -0.34 -0.01
CA PHE A 47 12.76 -1.32 1.06
C PHE A 47 12.42 -0.59 2.36
N GLY A 48 11.23 -0.88 2.90
CA GLY A 48 10.76 -0.38 4.18
C GLY A 48 10.98 -1.41 5.29
N SER A 49 9.95 -1.63 6.11
CA SER A 49 10.03 -2.58 7.24
C SER A 49 10.25 -4.05 6.82
N THR A 50 9.91 -4.41 5.58
CA THR A 50 10.14 -5.75 5.01
C THR A 50 10.48 -5.63 3.52
N ALA A 51 11.07 -6.68 2.93
CA ALA A 51 11.43 -6.69 1.51
C ALA A 51 10.24 -6.52 0.56
N CYS A 52 9.00 -6.79 1.02
CA CYS A 52 7.74 -6.55 0.31
C CYS A 52 7.10 -5.18 0.56
N LYS A 53 7.73 -4.33 1.38
CA LYS A 53 7.29 -2.96 1.65
C LYS A 53 8.29 -1.96 1.08
N ALA A 54 7.79 -0.85 0.59
CA ALA A 54 8.56 0.34 0.24
C ALA A 54 8.20 1.46 1.21
N LEU A 55 9.17 2.27 1.58
CA LEU A 55 8.99 3.40 2.49
C LEU A 55 8.63 4.65 1.69
N TYR A 56 7.49 5.24 2.02
CA TYR A 56 7.02 6.51 1.46
C TYR A 56 6.97 7.57 2.55
N ARG A 57 7.01 8.84 2.15
CA ARG A 57 6.78 9.98 3.03
C ARG A 57 5.78 10.92 2.39
N CYS A 58 4.81 11.39 3.15
CA CYS A 58 3.91 12.45 2.68
C CYS A 58 4.64 13.79 2.68
N CYS A 59 4.59 14.57 1.61
CA CYS A 59 5.18 15.91 1.59
C CYS A 59 4.31 16.95 2.32
N ASP A 60 3.03 16.65 2.55
CA ASP A 60 2.08 17.56 3.19
C ASP A 60 2.12 17.46 4.71
N CYS A 61 1.87 16.26 5.26
CA CYS A 61 1.95 16.02 6.71
C CYS A 61 3.34 15.59 7.19
N ARG A 62 4.30 15.35 6.28
CA ARG A 62 5.70 14.94 6.57
C ARG A 62 5.87 13.60 7.29
N GLU A 63 4.79 12.83 7.40
CA GLU A 63 4.80 11.52 8.06
C GLU A 63 5.29 10.42 7.11
N PRO A 64 6.22 9.55 7.54
CA PRO A 64 6.61 8.36 6.81
C PRO A 64 5.58 7.23 6.98
N PHE A 65 5.43 6.39 5.95
CA PHE A 65 4.55 5.23 5.97
C PHE A 65 5.05 4.10 5.03
N ASP A 66 4.76 2.85 5.39
CA ASP A 66 5.07 1.69 4.55
C ASP A 66 3.95 1.45 3.53
N TYR A 67 4.33 1.24 2.28
CA TYR A 67 3.45 0.81 1.20
C TYR A 67 3.84 -0.58 0.72
N PHE A 68 2.90 -1.52 0.68
CA PHE A 68 3.17 -2.84 0.13
C PHE A 68 3.35 -2.74 -1.38
N LYS A 69 4.56 -3.04 -1.84
CA LYS A 69 4.83 -3.23 -3.27
C LYS A 69 4.39 -4.63 -3.65
N CYS A 70 3.67 -4.74 -4.78
CA CYS A 70 3.39 -6.04 -5.37
C CYS A 70 4.71 -6.58 -5.93
N ILE A 71 5.26 -7.62 -5.29
CA ILE A 71 6.35 -8.44 -5.84
C ILE A 71 5.74 -9.56 -6.69
#